data_AF-A0A938U217-F1
#
_entry.id   AF-A0A938U217-F1
#
_cell.length_a   1.000
_cell.length_b   1.000
_cell.length_c   1.000
_cell.angle_alpha   90.00
_cell.angle_beta   90.00
_cell.angle_gamma   90.00
#
_symmetry.space_group_name_H-M   'P 1'
#
loop_
_entity.id
_entity.type
_entity.pdbx_description
1 polymer ?
#
loop_
_entity_poly.entity_id
_entity_poly.type
_entity_poly.pdbx_seq_one_letter_code
_entity_poly.pdbx_strand_id
1 'polypeptide(L)'
;MAELCSEMIAIDEDGFPFIDYLGEGFKKYIGKNIEFLHIKRAYDFVTQEWAKWQKERNSKLAFRFMLLRDYFENRLHIWKD
;
A
#
# COMPACT_ATOMS: atom_id res chain seq x y z
N MET A 1 22.65 4.43 6.82
CA MET A 1 21.92 3.51 5.90
C MET A 1 21.18 2.38 6.61
N ALA A 2 21.76 1.71 7.60
CA ALA A 2 21.04 0.64 8.30
C ALA A 2 19.72 1.11 8.97
N GLU A 3 19.75 2.26 9.65
CA GLU A 3 18.57 2.86 10.29
C GLU A 3 17.48 3.24 9.28
N LEU A 4 17.88 3.77 8.12
CA LEU A 4 16.99 4.13 7.00
C LEU A 4 16.20 2.93 6.48
N CYS A 5 16.90 1.81 6.26
CA CYS A 5 16.24 0.57 5.84
C CYS A 5 15.29 0.04 6.91
N SER A 6 15.63 0.21 8.19
CA SER A 6 14.78 -0.21 9.30
C SER A 6 13.49 0.62 9.40
N GLU A 7 13.54 1.92 9.13
CA GLU A 7 12.36 2.80 9.12
C GLU A 7 11.37 2.47 7.98
N MET A 8 11.83 1.78 6.93
CA MET A 8 11.01 1.38 5.78
C MET A 8 10.41 -0.03 5.93
N ILE A 9 10.64 -0.72 7.04
CA ILE A 9 10.12 -2.08 7.26
C ILE A 9 8.93 -2.03 8.21
N ALA A 10 7.85 -2.72 7.83
CA ALA A 10 6.75 -3.04 8.72
C ALA A 10 6.64 -4.55 8.90
N ILE A 11 5.94 -4.97 9.96
CA ILE A 11 5.61 -6.38 10.20
C ILE A 11 4.20 -6.62 9.67
N ASP A 12 4.04 -7.63 8.82
CA ASP A 12 2.73 -8.03 8.30
C ASP A 12 1.99 -8.88 9.35
N GLU A 13 0.70 -9.18 9.11
CA GLU A 13 -0.12 -9.96 10.03
C GLU A 13 0.40 -11.39 10.25
N ASP A 14 1.18 -11.92 9.31
CA ASP A 14 1.84 -13.21 9.40
C ASP A 14 3.17 -13.17 10.20
N GLY A 15 3.56 -12.00 10.69
CA GLY A 15 4.78 -11.78 11.46
C GLY A 15 6.04 -11.61 10.61
N PHE A 16 5.95 -11.69 9.29
CA PHE A 16 7.09 -11.48 8.41
C PHE A 16 7.31 -10.00 8.11
N PRO A 17 8.58 -9.54 8.05
CA PRO A 17 8.89 -8.17 7.68
C PRO A 17 8.67 -7.95 6.18
N PHE A 18 8.13 -6.79 5.83
CA PHE A 18 7.99 -6.34 4.45
C PHE A 18 8.36 -4.86 4.31
N ILE A 19 8.63 -4.42 3.07
CA ILE A 19 8.91 -3.02 2.79
C ILE A 19 7.59 -2.23 2.77
N ASP A 20 7.48 -1.26 3.65
CA ASP A 20 6.33 -0.38 3.76
C ASP A 20 6.45 0.84 2.83
N TYR A 21 6.12 0.63 1.56
CA TYR A 21 6.18 1.65 0.49
C TYR A 21 5.27 2.87 0.72
N LEU A 22 4.23 2.75 1.53
CA LEU A 22 3.30 3.82 1.87
C LEU A 22 3.42 4.29 3.32
N GLY A 23 4.36 3.74 4.08
CA GLY A 23 4.61 4.11 5.46
C GLY A 23 5.39 5.42 5.61
N GLU A 24 5.49 5.90 6.84
CA GLU A 24 6.18 7.15 7.21
C GLU A 24 7.65 7.16 6.78
N GLY A 25 8.35 6.04 6.97
CA GLY A 25 9.74 5.90 6.54
C GLY A 25 9.88 6.16 5.04
N PHE A 26 9.01 5.57 4.22
CA PHE A 26 9.08 5.78 2.77
C PHE A 26 8.70 7.21 2.37
N LYS A 27 7.65 7.80 2.97
CA LYS A 27 7.27 9.21 2.73
C LYS A 27 8.41 10.17 3.07
N LYS A 28 9.08 9.97 4.20
CA LYS A 28 10.21 10.82 4.66
C LYS A 28 11.34 10.91 3.63
N TYR A 29 11.65 9.81 2.93
CA TYR A 29 12.80 9.76 2.01
C TYR A 29 12.44 9.94 0.53
N ILE A 30 11.32 9.38 0.08
CA ILE A 30 10.93 9.39 -1.35
C ILE A 30 9.73 10.31 -1.60
N GLY A 31 8.94 10.64 -0.57
CA GLY A 31 7.69 11.39 -0.70
C GLY A 31 7.82 12.77 -1.38
N LYS A 32 9.00 13.41 -1.34
CA LYS A 32 9.24 14.68 -2.07
C LYS A 32 9.07 14.54 -3.59
N ASN A 33 9.21 13.33 -4.14
CA ASN A 33 9.09 13.05 -5.56
C ASN A 33 7.75 12.40 -5.94
N ILE A 34 6.86 12.15 -4.97
CA ILE A 34 5.60 11.45 -5.17
C ILE A 34 4.47 12.32 -4.65
N GLU A 35 3.68 12.87 -5.57
CA GLU A 35 2.46 13.60 -5.20
C GLU A 35 1.36 12.64 -4.74
N PHE A 36 0.52 13.10 -3.79
CA PHE A 36 -0.67 12.37 -3.31
C PHE A 36 -1.55 11.87 -4.45
N LEU A 37 -1.64 12.61 -5.56
CA LEU A 37 -2.41 12.21 -6.74
C LEU A 37 -1.97 10.86 -7.32
N HIS A 38 -0.68 10.54 -7.27
CA HIS A 38 -0.16 9.24 -7.73
C HIS A 38 -0.62 8.11 -6.81
N ILE A 39 -0.55 8.32 -5.50
CA ILE A 39 -1.02 7.36 -4.49
C ILE A 39 -2.53 7.14 -4.64
N LYS A 40 -3.30 8.22 -4.83
CA LYS A 40 -4.74 8.14 -5.06
C LYS A 40 -5.07 7.37 -6.33
N ARG A 41 -4.38 7.63 -7.45
CA ARG A 41 -4.59 6.88 -8.71
C ARG A 41 -4.30 5.38 -8.54
N ALA A 42 -3.24 5.03 -7.82
CA ALA A 42 -2.92 3.64 -7.51
C ALA A 42 -4.01 2.99 -6.64
N TYR A 43 -4.51 3.70 -5.63
CA TYR A 43 -5.61 3.23 -4.79
C TYR A 43 -6.92 3.02 -5.57
N ASP A 44 -7.27 3.98 -6.43
CA ASP A 44 -8.45 3.90 -7.29
C ASP A 44 -8.36 2.66 -8.21
N PHE A 45 -7.18 2.38 -8.77
CA PHE A 45 -6.92 1.17 -9.57
C PHE A 45 -7.09 -0.12 -8.76
N VAL A 46 -6.48 -0.21 -7.57
CA VAL A 46 -6.59 -1.38 -6.68
C VAL A 46 -8.05 -1.66 -6.32
N THR A 47 -8.82 -0.62 -6.03
CA THR A 47 -10.26 -0.72 -5.72
C THR A 47 -11.07 -1.22 -6.91
N GLN A 48 -10.79 -0.72 -8.12
CA GLN A 48 -11.45 -1.17 -9.35
C GLN A 48 -11.14 -2.65 -9.66
N GLU A 49 -9.87 -3.04 -9.54
CA GLU A 49 -9.46 -4.43 -9.78
C GLU A 49 -10.07 -5.37 -8.74
N TRP A 50 -10.09 -5.00 -7.46
CA TRP A 50 -10.78 -5.77 -6.42
C TRP A 50 -12.24 -6.04 -6.78
N ALA A 51 -12.99 -5.00 -7.16
CA ALA A 51 -14.40 -5.11 -7.55
C ALA A 51 -14.59 -5.98 -8.81
N LYS A 52 -13.71 -5.84 -9.81
CA LYS A 52 -13.69 -6.67 -11.02
C LYS A 52 -13.52 -8.15 -10.68
N TRP A 53 -12.50 -8.51 -9.90
CA TRP A 53 -12.19 -9.90 -9.59
C TRP A 53 -13.23 -10.56 -8.68
N GLN A 54 -13.90 -9.78 -7.83
CA GLN A 54 -15.09 -10.27 -7.11
C GLN A 54 -16.22 -10.65 -8.07
N LYS A 55 -16.54 -9.77 -9.02
CA LYS A 55 -17.60 -10.00 -10.01
C LYS A 55 -17.31 -11.23 -10.87
N GLU A 56 -16.05 -11.42 -11.25
CA GLU A 56 -15.59 -12.59 -12.03
C GLU A 56 -15.45 -13.87 -11.19
N ARG A 57 -15.74 -13.83 -9.88
CA ARG A 57 -15.58 -14.95 -8.94
C ARG A 57 -14.17 -15.54 -8.92
N ASN A 58 -13.16 -14.72 -9.25
CA ASN A 58 -11.76 -15.09 -9.15
C ASN A 58 -11.27 -14.87 -7.72
N SER A 59 -11.54 -15.83 -6.84
CA SER A 59 -11.26 -15.72 -5.40
C SER A 59 -9.80 -15.41 -5.09
N LYS A 60 -8.86 -15.97 -5.87
CA LYS A 60 -7.42 -15.73 -5.70
C LYS A 60 -7.04 -14.27 -5.94
N LEU A 61 -7.49 -13.67 -7.04
CA LEU A 61 -7.19 -12.27 -7.33
C LEU A 61 -8.00 -11.33 -6.45
N ALA A 62 -9.27 -11.63 -6.19
CA ALA A 62 -10.10 -10.86 -5.27
C ALA A 62 -9.46 -10.76 -3.88
N PHE A 63 -8.95 -11.86 -3.33
CA PHE A 63 -8.27 -11.86 -2.03
C PHE A 63 -6.96 -11.04 -2.06
N ARG A 64 -6.14 -11.17 -3.10
CA ARG A 64 -4.89 -10.39 -3.22
C ARG A 64 -5.14 -8.88 -3.30
N PHE A 65 -6.12 -8.47 -4.10
CA PHE A 65 -6.49 -7.06 -4.20
C PHE A 65 -7.19 -6.54 -2.94
N MET A 66 -7.86 -7.40 -2.17
CA MET A 66 -8.39 -7.04 -0.85
C MET A 66 -7.26 -6.67 0.11
N LEU A 67 -6.26 -7.56 0.28
CA LEU A 67 -5.10 -7.29 1.14
C LEU A 67 -4.36 -6.02 0.72
N LEU A 68 -4.18 -5.82 -0.59
CA LEU A 68 -3.53 -4.62 -1.10
C LEU A 68 -4.38 -3.37 -0.82
N ARG A 69 -5.69 -3.42 -1.00
CA ARG A 69 -6.58 -2.30 -0.69
C ARG A 69 -6.51 -1.95 0.80
N ASP A 70 -6.58 -2.93 1.68
CA ASP A 70 -6.54 -2.73 3.13
C ASP A 70 -5.16 -2.13 3.53
N TYR A 71 -4.07 -2.56 2.88
CA TYR A 71 -2.76 -1.93 3.02
C TYR A 71 -2.75 -0.43 2.68
N PHE A 72 -3.40 -0.03 1.57
CA PHE A 72 -3.58 1.38 1.21
C PHE A 72 -4.46 2.12 2.22
N GLU A 73 -5.62 1.58 2.59
CA GLU A 73 -6.57 2.22 3.52
C GLU A 73 -5.91 2.56 4.85
N ASN A 74 -5.08 1.66 5.37
CA ASN A 74 -4.33 1.85 6.60
C ASN A 74 -3.27 2.97 6.53
N ARG A 75 -2.86 3.41 5.33
CA ARG A 75 -1.72 4.34 5.13
C ARG A 75 -2.07 5.59 4.33
N LEU A 76 -3.25 5.67 3.74
CA LEU A 76 -3.68 6.83 2.95
C LEU A 76 -3.59 8.15 3.72
N HIS A 77 -3.83 8.11 5.04
CA HIS A 77 -3.74 9.29 5.90
C HIS A 77 -2.32 9.89 5.94
N ILE A 78 -1.28 9.06 5.81
CA ILE A 78 0.12 9.48 5.77
C ILE A 78 0.37 10.40 4.57
N TRP A 79 -0.38 10.27 3.46
CA TRP A 79 -0.12 10.98 2.21
C TRP A 79 -1.09 12.13 1.92
N LYS A 80 -2.07 12.39 2.79
CA LYS A 80 -3.14 13.38 2.55
C LYS A 80 -2.74 14.84 2.82
N ASP A 81 -1.51 15.08 3.27
CA ASP A 81 -0.95 16.41 3.56
C ASP A 81 -0.03 16.93 2.45
#